data_AF-A0A6J7I5Y4-F1
#
_entry.id   AF-A0A6J7I5Y4-F1
#
_cell.length_a   1.000
_cell.length_b   1.000
_cell.length_c   1.000
_cell.angle_alpha   90.00
_cell.angle_beta   90.00
_cell.angle_gamma   90.00
#
_symmetry.space_group_name_H-M   'P 1'
#
loop_
_entity.id
_entity.type
_entity.pdbx_description
1 polymer ?
#
loop_
_entity_poly.entity_id
_entity_poly.type
_entity_poly.pdbx_seq_one_letter_code
_entity_poly.pdbx_strand_id
1 'polypeptide(L)'
;MAERAAHLVDHVLPDVPVRQWVLSLPHRLRYQLAWDHDLCRAVVAVYMRAVLGWLRRWAQRVGVADGRGGAVVVSQRFGGALNLNVHLHALVVDGVFARDATGAIVFRPAVPLTTLDVAEVLATVEPRTAALLARRGVDEGGGREVNLRRRRRRCWRG
;
A
#
# COMPACT_ATOMS: atom_id res chain seq x y z
N MET A 1 0.90 15.07 -8.52
CA MET A 1 0.54 13.64 -8.69
C MET A 1 -0.13 13.35 -10.01
N ALA A 2 -1.10 14.17 -10.47
CA ALA A 2 -1.82 13.93 -11.72
C ALA A 2 -0.90 13.69 -12.94
N GLU A 3 0.06 14.57 -13.21
CA GLU A 3 1.01 14.43 -14.32
C GLU A 3 1.80 13.11 -14.28
N ARG A 4 2.43 12.78 -13.14
CA ARG A 4 3.18 11.52 -13.02
C ARG A 4 2.28 10.29 -13.13
N ALA A 5 1.05 10.38 -12.63
CA ALA A 5 0.10 9.29 -12.75
C ALA A 5 -0.30 9.07 -14.21
N ALA A 6 -0.59 10.15 -14.95
CA ALA A 6 -0.85 10.10 -16.39
C ALA A 6 0.34 9.50 -17.14
N HIS A 7 1.57 9.98 -16.92
CA HIS A 7 2.75 9.41 -17.56
C HIS A 7 2.91 7.90 -17.30
N LEU A 8 2.65 7.45 -16.06
CA LEU A 8 2.71 6.02 -15.75
C LEU A 8 1.63 5.23 -16.49
N VAL A 9 0.39 5.72 -16.53
CA VAL A 9 -0.72 5.05 -17.21
C VAL A 9 -0.53 5.04 -18.73
N ASP A 10 -0.14 6.17 -19.31
CA ASP A 10 -0.11 6.39 -20.75
C ASP A 10 1.15 5.80 -21.42
N HIS A 11 2.23 5.61 -20.67
CA HIS A 11 3.53 5.29 -21.24
C HIS A 11 4.30 4.13 -20.57
N VAL A 12 3.90 3.68 -19.38
CA VAL A 12 4.67 2.67 -18.62
C VAL A 12 3.85 1.43 -18.31
N LEU A 13 2.60 1.60 -17.87
CA LEU A 13 1.71 0.49 -17.54
C LEU A 13 1.19 -0.16 -18.83
N PRO A 14 0.90 -1.47 -18.80
CA PRO A 14 0.24 -2.12 -19.92
C PRO A 14 -1.12 -1.47 -20.19
N ASP A 15 -1.58 -1.54 -21.45
CA ASP A 15 -2.89 -1.04 -21.89
C ASP A 15 -4.03 -1.92 -21.33
N VAL A 16 -4.29 -1.75 -20.04
CA VAL A 16 -5.35 -2.39 -19.26
C VAL A 16 -5.94 -1.36 -18.30
N PRO A 17 -7.20 -1.53 -17.86
CA PRO A 17 -7.79 -0.67 -16.85
C PRO A 17 -6.90 -0.52 -15.60
N VAL A 18 -6.74 0.71 -15.12
CA VAL A 18 -5.98 1.05 -13.91
C VAL A 18 -6.90 1.79 -12.95
N ARG A 19 -6.85 1.43 -11.68
CA ARG A 19 -7.60 2.06 -10.60
C ARG A 19 -6.66 2.77 -9.63
N GLN A 20 -7.00 4.01 -9.31
CA GLN A 20 -6.34 4.75 -8.24
C GLN A 20 -6.89 4.33 -6.88
N TRP A 21 -5.99 4.00 -5.96
CA TRP A 21 -6.29 3.84 -4.55
C TRP A 21 -5.54 4.89 -3.73
N VAL A 22 -6.20 5.45 -2.72
CA VAL A 22 -5.60 6.44 -1.81
C VAL A 22 -5.76 5.96 -0.37
N LEU A 23 -4.65 5.83 0.35
CA LEU A 23 -4.66 5.60 1.79
C LEU A 23 -4.33 6.89 2.54
N SER A 24 -5.33 7.43 3.21
CA SER A 24 -5.19 8.51 4.19
C SER A 24 -4.95 7.91 5.57
N LEU A 25 -3.93 8.39 6.27
CA LEU A 25 -3.51 7.85 7.57
C LEU A 25 -3.98 8.74 8.72
N PRO A 26 -4.07 8.24 9.96
CA PRO A 26 -4.26 9.08 11.14
C PRO A 26 -3.19 10.16 11.24
N HIS A 27 -3.55 11.37 11.69
CA HIS A 27 -2.67 12.55 11.66
C HIS A 27 -1.30 12.31 12.34
N ARG A 28 -1.27 11.67 13.52
CA ARG A 28 -0.03 11.33 14.23
C ARG A 28 0.88 10.39 13.45
N LEU A 29 0.29 9.38 12.81
CA LEU A 29 1.05 8.43 11.99
C LEU A 29 1.68 9.13 10.79
N ARG A 30 1.01 10.13 10.18
CA ARG A 30 1.58 10.92 9.08
C ARG A 30 2.89 11.58 9.47
N TYR A 31 2.98 12.12 10.69
CA TYR A 31 4.24 12.67 11.20
C TYR A 31 5.29 11.56 11.26
N GLN A 32 5.04 10.46 11.95
CA GLN A 32 6.03 9.39 12.09
C GLN A 32 6.56 8.87 10.73
N LEU A 33 5.68 8.66 9.75
CA LEU A 33 6.08 8.21 8.40
C LEU A 33 6.87 9.26 7.61
N ALA A 34 6.76 10.54 7.97
CA ALA A 34 7.53 11.59 7.32
C ALA A 34 9.02 11.49 7.65
N TRP A 35 9.39 11.03 8.85
CA TRP A 35 10.80 10.92 9.24
C TRP A 35 11.31 9.48 9.28
N ASP A 36 10.45 8.48 9.48
CA ASP A 36 10.82 7.07 9.47
C ASP A 36 10.49 6.41 8.11
N HIS A 37 11.48 6.37 7.21
CA HIS A 37 11.34 5.77 5.88
C HIS A 37 11.12 4.26 5.94
N ASP A 38 11.73 3.55 6.90
CA ASP A 38 11.56 2.10 7.04
C ASP A 38 10.14 1.76 7.50
N LEU A 39 9.58 2.56 8.40
CA LEU A 39 8.19 2.45 8.81
C LEU A 39 7.26 2.79 7.63
N CYS A 40 7.53 3.86 6.89
CA CYS A 40 6.77 4.22 5.70
C CYS A 40 6.73 3.07 4.68
N ARG A 41 7.88 2.48 4.36
CA ARG A 41 7.99 1.32 3.47
C ARG A 41 7.23 0.11 4.01
N ALA A 42 7.28 -0.12 5.32
CA ALA A 42 6.54 -1.22 5.94
C ALA A 42 5.02 -1.03 5.87
N VAL A 43 4.53 0.20 6.07
CA VAL A 43 3.10 0.56 5.90
C VAL A 43 2.68 0.41 4.44
N VAL A 44 3.48 0.88 3.47
CA VAL A 44 3.24 0.64 2.03
C VAL A 44 3.11 -0.85 1.75
N ALA A 45 3.98 -1.68 2.32
CA ALA A 45 3.94 -3.12 2.12
C ALA A 45 2.68 -3.77 2.74
N VAL A 46 2.21 -3.31 3.90
CA VAL A 46 0.93 -3.75 4.49
C VAL A 46 -0.23 -3.39 3.56
N TYR A 47 -0.27 -2.13 3.13
CA TYR A 47 -1.31 -1.61 2.26
C TYR A 47 -1.39 -2.39 0.94
N MET A 48 -0.27 -2.57 0.25
CA MET A 48 -0.29 -3.26 -1.04
C MET A 48 -0.57 -4.76 -0.93
N ARG A 49 -0.12 -5.42 0.15
CA ARG A 49 -0.52 -6.81 0.39
C ARG A 49 -2.02 -6.94 0.63
N ALA A 50 -2.66 -5.95 1.25
CA ALA A 50 -4.11 -5.96 1.44
C ALA A 50 -4.84 -5.80 0.10
N VAL A 51 -4.48 -4.79 -0.70
CA VAL A 51 -5.12 -4.52 -2.00
C VAL A 51 -4.90 -5.65 -3.01
N LEU A 52 -3.65 -6.06 -3.23
CA LEU A 52 -3.34 -7.15 -4.17
C LEU A 52 -3.84 -8.51 -3.68
N GLY A 53 -3.87 -8.70 -2.35
CA GLY A 53 -4.46 -9.87 -1.73
C GLY A 53 -5.98 -9.92 -1.93
N TRP A 54 -6.65 -8.77 -1.87
CA TRP A 54 -8.09 -8.66 -2.16
C TRP A 54 -8.37 -8.98 -3.63
N LEU A 55 -7.63 -8.39 -4.58
CA LEU A 55 -7.76 -8.69 -6.01
C LEU A 55 -7.60 -10.19 -6.31
N ARG A 56 -6.61 -10.84 -5.69
CA ARG A 56 -6.42 -12.29 -5.83
C ARG A 56 -7.60 -13.09 -5.29
N ARG A 57 -8.18 -12.71 -4.14
CA ARG A 57 -9.36 -13.38 -3.59
C ARG A 57 -10.60 -13.14 -4.45
N TRP A 58 -10.78 -11.93 -4.96
CA TRP A 58 -11.83 -11.63 -5.94
C TRP A 58 -11.69 -12.52 -7.18
N ALA A 59 -10.50 -12.60 -7.77
CA ALA A 59 -10.21 -13.43 -8.93
C ALA A 59 -10.57 -14.91 -8.68
N GLN A 60 -10.19 -15.43 -7.51
CA GLN A 60 -10.54 -16.79 -7.09
C GLN A 60 -12.06 -17.01 -7.00
N ARG A 61 -12.82 -16.04 -6.45
CA ARG A 61 -14.29 -16.11 -6.35
C ARG A 61 -14.97 -16.19 -7.73
N VAL A 62 -14.37 -15.58 -8.74
CA VAL A 62 -14.89 -15.59 -10.12
C VAL A 62 -14.25 -16.67 -11.00
N GLY A 63 -13.58 -17.66 -10.40
CA GLY A 63 -13.04 -18.83 -11.09
C GLY A 63 -11.69 -18.62 -11.78
N VAL A 64 -10.99 -17.51 -11.52
CA VAL A 64 -9.66 -17.23 -12.06
C VAL A 64 -8.58 -17.71 -11.08
N ALA A 65 -7.98 -18.86 -11.38
CA ALA A 65 -6.86 -19.40 -10.63
C ALA A 65 -5.56 -18.62 -10.91
N ASP A 66 -4.68 -18.56 -9.90
CA ASP A 66 -3.34 -17.96 -9.98
C ASP A 66 -3.24 -16.52 -10.50
N GLY A 67 -4.35 -15.76 -10.44
CA GLY A 67 -4.40 -14.37 -10.83
C GLY A 67 -3.40 -13.48 -10.08
N ARG A 68 -2.60 -12.71 -10.82
CA ARG A 68 -1.62 -11.74 -10.30
C ARG A 68 -2.00 -10.32 -10.72
N GLY A 69 -2.24 -9.46 -9.74
CA GLY A 69 -2.31 -8.01 -9.94
C GLY A 69 -0.92 -7.37 -9.93
N GLY A 70 -0.89 -6.06 -10.13
CA GLY A 70 0.31 -5.24 -10.14
C GLY A 70 -0.02 -3.81 -9.71
N ALA A 71 0.95 -3.11 -9.13
CA ALA A 71 0.75 -1.75 -8.67
C ALA A 71 2.05 -0.93 -8.62
N VAL A 72 1.90 0.38 -8.80
CA VAL A 72 2.91 1.39 -8.49
C VAL A 72 2.39 2.25 -7.35
N VAL A 73 3.22 2.46 -6.31
CA VAL A 73 2.84 3.28 -5.15
C VAL A 73 3.77 4.47 -5.00
N VAL A 74 3.18 5.63 -4.79
CA VAL A 74 3.90 6.86 -4.46
C VAL A 74 3.51 7.30 -3.05
N SER A 75 4.53 7.52 -2.21
CA SER A 75 4.36 8.22 -0.94
C SER A 75 4.41 9.72 -1.19
N GLN A 76 3.27 10.38 -1.12
CA GLN A 76 3.19 11.83 -1.17
C GLN A 76 3.31 12.38 0.25
N ARG A 77 4.20 13.35 0.46
CA ARG A 77 4.55 13.86 1.79
C ARG A 77 3.94 15.22 2.13
N PHE A 78 3.31 15.89 1.17
CA PHE A 78 2.75 17.23 1.33
C PHE A 78 1.31 17.30 0.81
N GLY A 79 0.50 18.16 1.43
CA GLY A 79 -0.83 18.54 0.96
C GLY A 79 -0.79 19.69 -0.05
N GLY A 80 -1.96 20.13 -0.54
CA GLY A 80 -2.06 21.21 -1.52
C GLY A 80 -1.49 22.56 -1.03
N ALA A 81 -1.45 22.79 0.29
CA ALA A 81 -0.85 23.96 0.92
C ALA A 81 0.62 23.75 1.34
N LEU A 82 1.30 22.72 0.82
CA LEU A 82 2.64 22.27 1.22
C LEU A 82 2.79 21.88 2.70
N ASN A 83 1.68 21.76 3.42
CA ASN A 83 1.65 21.25 4.78
C ASN A 83 2.04 19.77 4.80
N LEU A 84 2.73 19.33 5.86
CA LEU A 84 3.10 17.93 6.00
C LEU A 84 1.85 17.04 6.02
N ASN A 85 1.74 16.16 5.04
CA ASN A 85 0.60 15.28 4.88
C ASN A 85 1.06 14.01 4.16
N VAL A 86 1.58 13.03 4.90
CA VAL A 86 1.95 11.75 4.32
C VAL A 86 0.70 10.94 4.00
N HIS A 87 0.53 10.63 2.72
CA HIS A 87 -0.52 9.75 2.21
C HIS A 87 0.02 8.92 1.04
N LEU A 88 -0.62 7.78 0.78
CA LEU A 88 -0.17 6.84 -0.24
C LEU A 88 -1.13 6.86 -1.40
N HIS A 89 -0.60 7.09 -2.60
CA HIS A 89 -1.32 6.90 -3.86
C HIS A 89 -0.81 5.63 -4.51
N ALA A 90 -1.70 4.69 -4.82
CA ALA A 90 -1.39 3.51 -5.59
C ALA A 90 -2.15 3.54 -6.91
N LEU A 91 -1.44 3.32 -8.02
CA LEU A 91 -2.02 2.93 -9.30
C LEU A 91 -1.97 1.42 -9.36
N VAL A 92 -3.13 0.78 -9.42
CA VAL A 92 -3.27 -0.68 -9.39
C VAL A 92 -3.94 -1.11 -10.68
N VAL A 93 -3.40 -2.11 -11.39
CA VAL A 93 -4.13 -2.69 -12.53
C VAL A 93 -5.45 -3.25 -12.01
N ASP A 94 -6.55 -2.86 -12.65
CA ASP A 94 -7.90 -3.09 -12.16
C ASP A 94 -8.40 -4.47 -12.63
N GLY A 95 -7.74 -5.49 -12.09
CA GLY A 95 -7.90 -6.87 -12.51
C GLY A 95 -6.66 -7.71 -12.19
N VAL A 96 -6.57 -8.87 -12.82
CA VAL A 96 -5.44 -9.78 -12.66
C VAL A 96 -4.98 -10.35 -14.01
N PHE A 97 -3.69 -10.61 -14.13
CA PHE A 97 -3.14 -11.46 -15.18
C PHE A 97 -3.17 -12.91 -14.73
N ALA A 98 -3.68 -13.81 -15.57
CA ALA A 98 -3.72 -15.25 -15.32
C ALA A 98 -3.45 -16.02 -16.61
N ARG A 99 -3.11 -17.31 -16.50
CA ARG A 99 -3.01 -18.18 -17.68
C ARG A 99 -4.39 -18.70 -18.05
N ASP A 100 -4.72 -18.71 -19.33
CA ASP A 100 -5.90 -19.42 -19.84
C ASP A 100 -5.63 -20.92 -20.04
N ALA A 101 -6.61 -21.65 -20.58
CA ALA A 101 -6.50 -23.09 -20.85
C ALA A 101 -5.39 -23.44 -21.85
N THR A 102 -4.96 -22.49 -22.70
CA THR A 102 -3.86 -22.65 -23.65
C THR A 102 -2.50 -22.33 -23.04
N GLY A 103 -2.48 -21.78 -21.81
CA GLY A 103 -1.30 -21.30 -21.13
C GLY A 103 -0.92 -19.86 -21.46
N ALA A 104 -1.68 -19.16 -22.31
CA ALA A 104 -1.44 -17.76 -22.66
C ALA A 104 -1.78 -16.84 -21.48
N ILE A 105 -0.97 -15.78 -21.29
CA ILE A 105 -1.23 -14.78 -20.24
C ILE A 105 -2.33 -13.84 -20.75
N VAL A 106 -3.45 -13.81 -20.03
CA VAL A 106 -4.61 -12.95 -20.34
C VAL A 106 -4.94 -12.06 -19.15
N PHE A 107 -5.38 -10.85 -19.43
CA PHE A 107 -5.90 -9.94 -18.41
C PHE A 107 -7.38 -10.21 -18.15
N ARG A 108 -7.75 -10.30 -16.87
CA ARG A 108 -9.13 -10.46 -16.40
C ARG A 108 -9.53 -9.19 -15.64
N PRO A 109 -10.35 -8.30 -16.23
CA PRO A 109 -10.72 -7.04 -15.60
C PRO A 109 -11.59 -7.28 -14.36
N ALA A 110 -11.35 -6.48 -13.32
CA ALA A 110 -12.16 -6.46 -12.11
C ALA A 110 -13.54 -5.85 -12.40
N VAL A 111 -14.53 -6.27 -11.60
CA VAL A 111 -15.83 -5.59 -11.56
C VAL A 111 -15.70 -4.27 -10.79
N PRO A 112 -16.61 -3.29 -11.02
CA PRO A 112 -16.62 -2.06 -10.23
C PRO A 112 -16.62 -2.34 -8.72
N LEU A 113 -15.72 -1.68 -7.99
CA LEU A 113 -15.68 -1.77 -6.53
C LEU A 113 -16.95 -1.21 -5.90
N THR A 114 -17.46 -1.94 -4.92
CA THR A 114 -18.45 -1.48 -3.97
C THR A 114 -17.79 -0.89 -2.73
N THR A 115 -18.56 -0.16 -1.91
CA THR A 115 -18.09 0.29 -0.58
C THR A 115 -17.68 -0.88 0.31
N LEU A 116 -18.35 -2.04 0.18
CA LEU A 116 -18.02 -3.24 0.95
C LEU A 116 -16.63 -3.77 0.57
N ASP A 117 -16.29 -3.78 -0.72
CA ASP A 117 -14.96 -4.21 -1.19
C ASP A 117 -13.85 -3.33 -0.60
N VAL A 118 -14.08 -2.01 -0.52
CA VAL A 118 -13.15 -1.08 0.12
C VAL A 118 -13.07 -1.34 1.63
N ALA A 119 -14.18 -1.63 2.29
CA ALA A 119 -14.23 -1.95 3.72
C ALA A 119 -13.47 -3.24 4.04
N GLU A 120 -13.54 -4.28 3.19
CA GLU A 120 -12.76 -5.52 3.35
C GLU A 120 -11.24 -5.28 3.29
N VAL A 121 -10.80 -4.40 2.39
CA VAL A 121 -9.41 -3.98 2.32
C VAL A 121 -9.03 -3.22 3.59
N LEU A 122 -9.86 -2.28 4.05
CA LEU A 122 -9.59 -1.51 5.26
C LEU A 122 -9.51 -2.39 6.52
N ALA A 123 -10.45 -3.34 6.66
CA ALA A 123 -10.48 -4.35 7.74
C ALA A 123 -9.22 -5.23 7.76
N THR A 124 -8.46 -5.24 6.65
CA THR A 124 -7.16 -5.89 6.57
C THR A 124 -6.00 -4.93 6.89
N VAL A 125 -6.06 -3.70 6.39
CA VAL A 125 -4.98 -2.70 6.50
C VAL A 125 -4.84 -2.21 7.95
N GLU A 126 -5.95 -1.88 8.60
CA GLU A 126 -5.98 -1.28 9.93
C GLU A 126 -5.31 -2.18 11.00
N PRO A 127 -5.80 -3.41 11.27
CA PRO A 127 -5.20 -4.24 12.33
C PRO A 127 -3.75 -4.64 12.01
N ARG A 128 -3.39 -4.77 10.73
CA ARG A 128 -2.01 -5.09 10.34
C ARG A 128 -1.06 -3.91 10.50
N THR A 129 -1.55 -2.70 10.29
CA THR A 129 -0.80 -1.48 10.54
C THR A 129 -0.61 -1.28 12.04
N ALA A 130 -1.67 -1.43 12.83
CA ALA A 130 -1.58 -1.38 14.29
C ALA A 130 -0.59 -2.42 14.85
N ALA A 131 -0.67 -3.68 14.39
CA ALA A 131 0.27 -4.73 14.79
C ALA A 131 1.71 -4.42 14.37
N LEU A 132 1.92 -3.84 13.18
CA LEU A 132 3.24 -3.38 12.73
C LEU A 132 3.79 -2.28 13.66
N LEU A 133 2.96 -1.30 14.02
CA LEU A 133 3.35 -0.19 14.89
C LEU A 133 3.70 -0.67 16.29
N ALA A 134 2.86 -1.54 16.87
CA ALA A 134 3.12 -2.18 18.16
C ALA A 134 4.46 -2.94 18.16
N ARG A 135 4.73 -3.74 17.13
CA ARG A 135 6.01 -4.46 16.97
C ARG A 135 7.22 -3.53 16.83
N ARG A 136 7.03 -2.32 16.33
CA ARG A 136 8.06 -1.29 16.19
C ARG A 136 8.18 -0.39 17.42
N GLY A 137 7.33 -0.60 18.45
CA GLY A 137 7.28 0.23 19.65
C GLY A 137 6.79 1.65 19.39
N VAL A 138 6.05 1.84 18.30
CA VAL A 138 5.46 3.11 17.89
C VAL A 138 4.05 3.15 18.49
N ASP A 139 3.84 4.07 19.43
CA ASP A 139 2.54 4.21 20.07
C ASP A 139 1.60 5.06 19.20
N GLU A 140 0.35 4.61 19.08
CA GLU A 140 -0.73 5.40 18.51
C GLU A 140 -1.30 6.39 19.55
N GLY A 141 -1.03 6.16 20.84
CA GLY A 141 -1.49 7.00 21.96
C GLY A 141 -0.40 7.32 23.01
N GLY A 142 0.05 8.57 23.04
CA GLY A 142 0.79 9.14 24.18
C GLY A 142 2.31 9.05 24.07
N GLY A 143 2.98 10.15 24.45
CA GLY A 143 4.38 10.43 24.14
C GLY A 143 5.38 9.35 24.57
N ARG A 144 6.33 9.05 23.68
CA ARG A 144 7.61 8.48 24.08
C ARG A 144 8.70 9.51 23.92
N GLU A 145 9.19 9.95 25.07
CA GLU A 145 10.56 10.37 25.29
C GLU A 145 11.49 9.44 24.48
N VAL A 146 12.27 10.05 23.60
CA VAL A 146 13.18 9.35 22.70
C VAL A 146 14.24 8.64 23.54
N ASN A 147 14.04 7.36 23.84
CA ASN A 147 15.05 6.56 24.51
C ASN A 147 16.16 6.18 23.50
N LEU A 148 17.09 7.12 23.29
CA LEU A 148 18.32 7.00 22.49
C LEU A 148 19.28 5.89 22.96
N ARG A 149 18.92 5.06 23.96
CA ARG A 149 19.86 4.13 24.61
C ARG A 149 20.01 2.75 23.94
N ARG A 150 19.35 2.45 22.80
CA ARG A 150 19.52 1.14 22.13
C ARG A 150 20.39 1.13 20.86
N ARG A 151 20.90 2.26 20.37
CA ARG A 151 21.82 2.30 19.20
C ARG A 151 23.32 2.35 19.54
N ARG A 152 23.74 2.28 20.81
CA ARG A 152 25.17 2.32 21.22
C ARG A 152 25.69 1.04 21.90
N ARG A 153 25.27 -0.15 21.47
CA ARG A 153 25.87 -1.43 21.95
C ARG A 153 26.24 -2.42 20.85
N ARG A 154 26.57 -1.93 19.65
CA ARG A 154 27.28 -2.71 18.61
C ARG A 154 28.38 -1.86 18.00
N CYS A 155 29.33 -1.49 18.84
CA CYS A 155 30.68 -1.13 18.44
C CYS A 155 31.52 -1.27 19.71
N TRP A 156 32.65 -1.95 19.62
CA TRP A 156 33.61 -2.33 20.68
C TRP A 156 33.35 -3.64 21.42
N ARG A 157 33.95 -4.69 20.83
CA ARG A 157 34.81 -5.77 21.38
C ARG A 157 35.09 -6.63 20.13
N GLY A 158 36.26 -6.52 19.51
CA GLY A 158 37.54 -6.93 20.07
C GLY A 158 37.85 -8.26 19.41
#